data_AF-A0A1B2DFX3-F1
#
_entry.id   AF-A0A1B2DFX3-F1
#
_cell.length_a   1.000
_cell.length_b   1.000
_cell.length_c   1.000
_cell.angle_alpha   90.00
_cell.angle_beta   90.00
_cell.angle_gamma   90.00
#
_symmetry.space_group_name_H-M   'P 1'
#
loop_
_entity.id
_entity.type
_entity.pdbx_description
1 polymer ?
#
loop_
_entity_poly.entity_id
_entity_poly.type
_entity_poly.pdbx_seq_one_letter_code
_entity_poly.pdbx_strand_id
1 'polypeptide(L)' 'MYCVCKKHVELAIDKFVDEYEDAPDIVDLKETEFADWDPPRKCDLCDDGALFLVV' A
#
# COMPACT_ATOMS: atom_id res chain seq x y z
N MET A 1 -6.45 2.67 -2.97
CA MET A 1 -5.69 1.40 -2.79
C MET A 1 -4.29 1.61 -3.35
N TYR A 2 -3.27 1.67 -2.49
CA TYR A 2 -1.89 1.95 -2.85
C TYR A 2 -0.97 0.82 -2.36
N CYS A 3 -0.23 0.18 -3.27
CA CYS A 3 0.77 -0.82 -2.91
C CYS A 3 2.14 -0.19 -2.87
N VAL A 4 2.75 -0.12 -1.70
CA VAL A 4 3.94 0.70 -1.50
C VAL A 4 5.00 0.00 -0.67
N CYS A 5 6.24 0.39 -0.90
CA CYS A 5 7.36 -0.07 -0.08
C CYS A 5 7.37 0.67 1.27
N LYS A 6 8.16 0.15 2.22
CA LYS A 6 8.30 0.75 3.56
C LYS A 6 8.68 2.23 3.55
N LYS A 7 9.39 2.70 2.53
CA LYS A 7 9.82 4.11 2.40
C LYS A 7 8.69 5.05 1.99
N HIS A 8 7.70 4.53 1.27
CA HIS A 8 6.64 5.33 0.67
C HIS A 8 5.27 5.11 1.32
N VAL A 9 5.20 4.28 2.38
CA VAL A 9 3.96 4.04 3.13
C VAL A 9 3.39 5.32 3.73
N GLU A 10 4.23 6.17 4.32
CA GLU A 10 3.82 7.45 4.90
C GLU A 10 3.26 8.40 3.84
N LEU A 11 3.88 8.44 2.66
CA LEU A 11 3.42 9.26 1.52
C LEU A 11 2.08 8.75 0.95
N ALA A 12 1.90 7.43 0.91
CA ALA A 12 0.66 6.82 0.45
C ALA A 12 -0.50 7.08 1.40
N ILE A 13 -0.24 7.04 2.72
CA ILE A 13 -1.23 7.40 3.74
C ILE A 13 -1.64 8.86 3.56
N ASP A 14 -0.69 9.78 3.45
CA ASP A 14 -0.96 11.21 3.26
C ASP A 14 -1.81 11.47 2.01
N LYS A 15 -1.43 10.86 0.88
CA LYS A 15 -2.21 10.92 -0.37
C LYS A 15 -3.62 10.34 -0.23
N PHE A 16 -3.76 9.22 0.48
CA PHE A 16 -5.06 8.61 0.68
C PHE A 16 -5.96 9.50 1.52
N VAL A 17 -5.45 10.05 2.62
CA VAL A 17 -6.21 10.97 3.48
C VAL A 17 -6.59 12.24 2.70
N ASP A 18 -5.72 12.76 1.83
CA ASP A 18 -6.01 13.93 1.00
C ASP A 18 -7.10 13.64 -0.06
N GLU A 19 -7.08 12.46 -0.69
CA GLU A 19 -8.06 12.09 -1.73
C GLU A 19 -9.40 11.60 -1.18
N TYR A 20 -9.38 10.81 -0.11
CA TYR A 20 -10.55 10.13 0.43
C TYR A 20 -11.10 10.79 1.69
N GLU A 21 -10.39 11.77 2.26
CA GLU A 21 -10.72 12.46 3.52
C GLU A 21 -10.94 11.48 4.71
N ASP A 22 -10.43 10.25 4.61
CA ASP A 22 -10.65 9.17 5.57
C ASP A 22 -9.32 8.47 5.93
N ALA A 23 -9.32 7.75 7.06
CA ALA A 23 -8.13 7.06 7.55
C ALA A 23 -7.95 5.74 6.80
N PRO A 24 -6.82 5.54 6.10
CA PRO A 24 -6.60 4.27 5.42
C PRO A 24 -6.30 3.14 6.40
N ASP A 25 -6.64 1.92 5.98
CA ASP A 25 -6.19 0.69 6.60
C ASP A 25 -4.87 0.23 5.96
N ILE A 26 -3.93 -0.25 6.78
CA ILE A 26 -2.59 -0.63 6.34
C ILE A 26 -2.41 -2.13 6.54
N VAL A 27 -2.30 -2.85 5.43
CA VAL A 27 -2.14 -4.31 5.43
C VAL A 27 -0.72 -4.67 5.01
N ASP A 28 -0.07 -5.57 5.75
CA ASP A 28 1.27 -6.06 5.42
C ASP A 28 1.17 -7.23 4.42
N LEU A 29 1.71 -7.00 3.22
CA LEU A 29 1.66 -7.95 2.10
C LEU A 29 2.54 -9.18 2.32
N LYS A 30 3.47 -9.16 3.29
CA LYS A 30 4.28 -10.35 3.62
C LYS A 30 3.53 -11.37 4.48
N GLU A 31 2.60 -10.90 5.30
CA GLU A 31 1.93 -11.75 6.29
C GLU A 31 0.53 -12.16 5.83
N THR A 32 -0.07 -11.38 4.93
CA THR A 32 -1.38 -11.68 4.33
C THR A 32 -1.24 -12.29 2.95
N GLU A 33 -1.66 -13.55 2.82
CA GLU A 33 -1.87 -14.21 1.52
C GLU A 33 -3.31 -13.93 1.08
N PHE A 34 -3.48 -13.11 0.05
CA PHE A 34 -4.78 -12.80 -0.51
C PHE A 34 -5.22 -13.95 -1.43
N ALA A 35 -6.28 -14.67 -1.04
CA ALA A 35 -6.74 -15.86 -1.79
C ALA A 35 -7.32 -15.54 -3.17
N ASP A 36 -7.80 -14.30 -3.38
CA ASP A 36 -8.55 -13.91 -4.60
C ASP A 36 -7.84 -12.84 -5.43
N TRP A 37 -6.67 -12.37 -4.99
CA TRP A 37 -5.98 -11.24 -5.62
C TRP A 37 -4.47 -11.32 -5.41
N ASP A 38 -3.67 -11.15 -6.48
CA ASP A 38 -2.20 -11.07 -6.34
C ASP A 38 -1.83 -9.58 -6.17
N PRO A 39 -1.41 -9.14 -4.97
CA PRO A 39 -1.01 -7.75 -4.78
C PRO A 39 0.21 -7.45 -5.65
N PRO A 40 0.28 -6.27 -6.28
CA PRO A 40 1.41 -5.90 -7.10
C PRO A 40 2.67 -5.92 -6.24
N ARG A 41 3.69 -6.68 -6.69
CA ARG A 41 4.96 -6.83 -5.96
C ARG A 41 5.85 -5.60 -6.03
N LYS A 42 5.43 -4.56 -6.75
CA LYS A 42 6.19 -3.33 -6.97
C LYS A 42 5.43 -2.16 -6.38
N CYS A 43 6.18 -1.23 -5.81
CA CYS A 43 5.64 -0.01 -5.24
C CYS A 43 5.07 0.90 -6.34
N ASP A 44 3.88 1.47 -6.14
CA ASP A 44 3.29 2.43 -7.08
C ASP A 44 4.11 3.72 -7.21
N LEU A 45 4.94 4.02 -6.20
CA LEU A 45 5.77 5.23 -6.13
C LEU A 45 7.24 5.01 -6.53
N CYS A 46 7.69 3.75 -6.70
CA CYS A 46 9.07 3.44 -7.11
C CYS A 46 9.24 1.98 -7.59
N ASP A 47 10.39 1.63 -8.19
CA ASP A 47 10.67 0.25 -8.63
C ASP A 47 11.01 -0.76 -7.51
N ASP A 48 10.91 -0.34 -6.24
CA ASP A 48 11.19 -1.16 -5.07
C ASP A 48 10.02 -2.12 -4.79
N GLY A 49 10.26 -3.15 -3.96
CA GLY A 49 9.23 -4.14 -3.63
C GLY A 49 8.10 -3.53 -2.79
N ALA A 50 6.84 -3.73 -3.19
CA ALA A 50 5.71 -3.37 -2.35
C ALA A 50 5.65 -4.29 -1.13
N LEU A 51 5.43 -3.70 0.04
CA LEU A 51 5.37 -4.39 1.32
C LEU A 51 4.06 -4.09 2.05
N PHE A 52 3.46 -2.94 1.79
CA PHE A 52 2.24 -2.47 2.45
C PHE A 52 1.17 -2.14 1.42
N LEU A 53 -0.06 -2.42 1.79
CA LEU A 53 -1.25 -2.08 1.05
C LEU A 53 -2.07 -1.08 1.87
N VAL A 54 -2.29 0.10 1.31
CA VAL A 54 -3.03 1.21 1.94
C VAL A 54 -4.40 1.32 1.28
N VAL A 55 -5.49 1.07 2.03
CA VAL A 55 -6.86 0.89 1.48
C VAL A 55 -7.93 1.63 2.24
#